data_AF-A0A376U7C6-F1
#
_entry.id   AF-A0A376U7C6-F1
#
_cell.length_a   1.000
_cell.length_b   1.000
_cell.length_c   1.000
_cell.angle_alpha   90.00
_cell.angle_beta   90.00
_cell.angle_gamma   90.00
#
_symmetry.space_group_name_H-M   'P 1'
#
loop_
_entity.id
_entity.type
_entity.pdbx_description
1 polymer ?
#
loop_
_entity_poly.entity_id
_entity_poly.type
_entity_poly.pdbx_seq_one_letter_code
_entity_poly.pdbx_strand_id
1 'polypeptide(L)'
;MANKAELRALQSKINPHFLFNALNAISSSIRLNPDTARQLIFNLSRYLRYNIELKDDEQIDIKKELYQIKDYIAIEQARFGDKLTVIYDIDEEVNCCIPSLLIQPLVENAIVHGIQPCKGKGVVTISVAECGNRVRIAVRDTGHGIDPKVIERVEANEMPGNKIGLLNVSSSREVIVWRGAAYPPPGTRNGNCVLHS
;
A
#
# COMPACT_ATOMS: atom_id res chain seq x y z
N MET A 1 -14.84 -20.86 -23.79
CA MET A 1 -13.50 -20.28 -23.52
C MET A 1 -13.53 -19.07 -22.56
N ALA A 2 -14.63 -18.80 -21.85
CA ALA A 2 -14.72 -17.71 -20.85
C ALA A 2 -13.96 -17.99 -19.54
N ASN A 3 -13.75 -19.28 -19.20
CA ASN A 3 -13.25 -19.66 -17.88
C ASN A 3 -11.78 -19.24 -17.60
N LYS A 4 -10.91 -19.22 -18.62
CA LYS A 4 -9.46 -18.95 -18.42
C LYS A 4 -9.14 -17.45 -18.31
N ALA A 5 -9.93 -16.60 -18.95
CA ALA A 5 -9.76 -15.14 -18.90
C ALA A 5 -10.30 -14.59 -17.58
N GLU A 6 -11.48 -15.05 -17.14
CA GLU A 6 -12.04 -14.72 -15.83
C GLU A 6 -11.18 -15.27 -14.68
N LEU A 7 -10.70 -16.53 -14.78
CA LEU A 7 -9.73 -17.07 -13.82
C LEU A 7 -8.43 -16.26 -13.78
N ARG A 8 -7.93 -15.79 -14.92
CA ARG A 8 -6.73 -14.93 -14.97
C ARG A 8 -6.99 -13.55 -14.37
N ALA A 9 -8.18 -12.98 -14.58
CA ALA A 9 -8.58 -11.70 -13.99
C ALA A 9 -8.77 -11.82 -12.46
N LEU A 10 -9.32 -12.93 -11.96
CA LEU A 10 -9.34 -13.24 -10.54
C LEU A 10 -7.92 -13.51 -9.99
N GLN A 11 -7.08 -14.22 -10.73
CA GLN A 11 -5.68 -14.45 -10.35
C GLN A 11 -4.87 -13.15 -10.31
N SER A 12 -5.17 -12.14 -11.13
CA SER A 12 -4.48 -10.85 -11.05
C SER A 12 -4.86 -10.05 -9.81
N LYS A 13 -6.03 -10.31 -9.21
CA LYS A 13 -6.49 -9.64 -7.97
C LYS A 13 -5.83 -10.21 -6.70
N ILE A 14 -5.11 -11.33 -6.79
CA ILE A 14 -4.43 -11.96 -5.65
C ILE A 14 -2.99 -12.27 -6.01
N ASN A 15 -2.03 -11.69 -5.27
CA ASN A 15 -0.62 -12.03 -5.42
C ASN A 15 -0.36 -13.48 -4.89
N PRO A 16 -0.03 -14.47 -5.75
CA PRO A 16 0.14 -15.85 -5.29
C PRO A 16 1.33 -16.00 -4.33
N HIS A 17 2.39 -15.23 -4.54
CA HIS A 17 3.56 -15.23 -3.67
C HIS A 17 3.22 -14.69 -2.28
N PHE A 18 2.40 -13.64 -2.19
CA PHE A 18 1.87 -13.17 -0.90
C PHE A 18 1.10 -14.27 -0.17
N LEU A 19 0.21 -14.99 -0.88
CA LEU A 19 -0.59 -16.06 -0.27
C LEU A 19 0.29 -17.18 0.30
N PHE A 20 1.29 -17.65 -0.45
CA PHE A 20 2.24 -18.66 0.05
C PHE A 20 2.99 -18.17 1.29
N ASN A 21 3.42 -16.91 1.27
CA ASN A 21 4.14 -16.30 2.39
C ASN A 21 3.26 -16.14 3.64
N ALA A 22 2.00 -15.76 3.46
CA ALA A 22 1.03 -15.65 4.53
C ALA A 22 0.80 -17.01 5.20
N LEU A 23 0.61 -18.08 4.41
CA LEU A 23 0.42 -19.43 4.91
C LEU A 23 1.66 -19.95 5.67
N ASN A 24 2.87 -19.63 5.19
CA ASN A 24 4.11 -19.97 5.90
C ASN A 24 4.21 -19.25 7.25
N ALA A 25 3.87 -17.96 7.32
CA ALA A 25 3.84 -17.20 8.57
C ALA A 25 2.79 -17.73 9.56
N ILE A 26 1.62 -18.14 9.07
CA ILE A 26 0.60 -18.82 9.88
C ILE A 26 1.15 -20.14 10.42
N SER A 27 1.71 -20.98 9.54
CA SER A 27 2.25 -22.30 9.90
C SER A 27 3.35 -22.23 10.96
N SER A 28 4.27 -21.27 10.84
CA SER A 28 5.31 -21.05 11.85
C SER A 28 4.73 -20.55 13.19
N SER A 29 3.68 -19.73 13.13
CA SER A 29 3.01 -19.19 14.32
C SER A 29 2.23 -20.25 15.10
N ILE A 30 1.70 -21.31 14.47
CA ILE A 30 0.88 -22.34 15.13
C ILE A 30 1.58 -22.94 16.37
N ARG A 31 2.88 -23.22 16.28
CA ARG A 31 3.63 -23.83 17.39
C ARG A 31 4.09 -22.81 18.45
N LEU A 32 4.35 -21.58 18.04
CA LEU A 32 4.93 -20.55 18.91
C LEU A 32 3.86 -19.73 19.64
N ASN A 33 2.82 -19.33 18.91
CA ASN A 33 1.70 -18.55 19.40
C ASN A 33 0.42 -18.88 18.58
N PRO A 34 -0.39 -19.86 19.02
CA PRO A 34 -1.62 -20.26 18.34
C PRO A 34 -2.63 -19.12 18.18
N ASP A 35 -2.67 -18.16 19.10
CA ASP A 35 -3.58 -17.02 19.03
C ASP A 35 -3.19 -16.06 17.91
N THR A 36 -1.89 -15.81 17.74
CA THR A 36 -1.36 -15.07 16.57
C THR A 36 -1.70 -15.80 15.27
N ALA A 37 -1.53 -17.12 15.20
CA ALA A 37 -1.89 -17.90 14.01
C ALA A 37 -3.39 -17.75 13.68
N ARG A 38 -4.26 -17.82 14.69
CA ARG A 38 -5.71 -17.62 14.52
C ARG A 38 -6.02 -16.21 14.01
N GLN A 39 -5.38 -15.19 14.57
CA GLN A 39 -5.56 -13.82 14.10
C GLN A 39 -5.12 -13.67 12.64
N LEU A 40 -3.95 -14.21 12.27
CA LEU A 40 -3.46 -14.17 10.90
C LEU A 40 -4.39 -14.86 9.89
N ILE A 41 -5.07 -15.95 10.29
CA ILE A 41 -6.11 -16.59 9.47
C ILE A 41 -7.28 -15.64 9.21
N PHE A 42 -7.75 -14.91 10.24
CA PHE A 42 -8.81 -13.92 10.07
C PHE A 42 -8.36 -12.77 9.17
N ASN A 43 -7.15 -12.23 9.38
CA ASN A 43 -6.60 -11.17 8.55
C ASN A 43 -6.50 -11.61 7.08
N LEU A 44 -5.97 -12.82 6.82
CA LEU A 44 -5.86 -13.36 5.47
C LEU A 44 -7.23 -13.56 4.82
N SER A 45 -8.21 -14.05 5.59
CA SER A 45 -9.58 -14.25 5.11
C SER A 45 -10.25 -12.93 4.72
N ARG A 46 -10.09 -11.87 5.54
CA ARG A 46 -10.60 -10.53 5.25
C ARG A 46 -9.92 -9.92 4.03
N TYR A 47 -8.59 -9.99 3.97
CA TYR A 47 -7.80 -9.50 2.84
C TYR A 47 -8.20 -10.17 1.52
N LEU A 48 -8.31 -11.50 1.49
CA LEU A 48 -8.71 -12.24 0.29
C LEU A 48 -10.13 -11.89 -0.14
N ARG A 49 -11.07 -11.87 0.82
CA ARG A 49 -12.46 -11.48 0.55
C ARG A 49 -12.53 -10.10 -0.09
N TYR A 50 -11.85 -9.12 0.51
CA TYR A 50 -11.83 -7.76 -0.01
C TYR A 50 -11.32 -7.70 -1.44
N ASN A 51 -10.15 -8.29 -1.73
CA ASN A 51 -9.57 -8.25 -3.08
C ASN A 51 -10.42 -9.00 -4.13
N ILE A 52 -11.18 -10.04 -3.74
CA ILE A 52 -12.06 -10.79 -4.65
C ILE A 52 -13.38 -10.06 -4.90
N GLU A 53 -13.99 -9.51 -3.85
CA GLU A 53 -15.30 -8.84 -3.93
C GLU A 53 -15.20 -7.43 -4.54
N LEU A 54 -13.98 -6.86 -4.59
CA LEU A 54 -13.75 -5.52 -5.08
C LEU A 54 -14.02 -5.39 -6.58
N LYS A 55 -14.85 -4.42 -6.93
CA LYS A 55 -15.09 -4.01 -8.32
C LYS A 55 -14.09 -2.95 -8.72
N ASP A 56 -13.66 -3.01 -9.97
CA ASP A 56 -12.77 -2.00 -10.54
C ASP A 56 -13.51 -0.64 -10.50
N ASP A 57 -12.80 0.42 -10.16
CA ASP A 57 -13.31 1.80 -10.00
C ASP A 57 -14.39 2.02 -8.92
N GLU A 58 -14.59 1.07 -8.00
CA GLU A 58 -15.49 1.24 -6.86
C GLU A 58 -14.99 2.35 -5.91
N GLN A 59 -15.87 3.31 -5.59
CA GLN A 59 -15.62 4.31 -4.54
C GLN A 59 -15.92 3.71 -3.17
N ILE A 60 -14.96 3.78 -2.25
CA ILE A 60 -15.05 3.24 -0.90
C ILE A 60 -14.68 4.28 0.14
N ASP A 61 -15.20 4.13 1.36
CA ASP A 61 -14.74 4.92 2.51
C ASP A 61 -13.24 4.65 2.75
N ILE A 62 -12.46 5.72 2.93
CA ILE A 62 -11.03 5.63 3.26
C ILE A 62 -10.75 4.73 4.46
N LYS A 63 -11.65 4.71 5.45
CA LYS A 63 -11.55 3.82 6.62
C LYS A 63 -11.60 2.36 6.19
N LYS A 64 -12.45 2.01 5.20
CA LYS A 64 -12.52 0.65 4.64
C LYS A 64 -11.19 0.26 4.01
N GLU A 65 -10.58 1.13 3.20
CA GLU A 65 -9.27 0.82 2.60
C GLU A 65 -8.16 0.68 3.66
N LEU A 66 -8.12 1.59 4.64
CA LEU A 66 -7.16 1.54 5.75
C LEU A 66 -7.29 0.26 6.59
N TYR A 67 -8.51 -0.25 6.81
CA TYR A 67 -8.73 -1.52 7.50
C TYR A 67 -8.09 -2.70 6.75
N GLN A 68 -8.22 -2.72 5.42
CA GLN A 68 -7.67 -3.79 4.58
C GLN A 68 -6.14 -3.72 4.51
N ILE A 69 -5.61 -2.50 4.50
CA ILE A 69 -4.17 -2.27 4.59
C ILE A 69 -3.62 -2.77 5.93
N LYS A 70 -4.32 -2.54 7.04
CA LYS A 70 -3.92 -3.09 8.35
C LYS A 70 -3.91 -4.62 8.34
N ASP A 71 -4.88 -5.26 7.68
CA ASP A 71 -4.90 -6.71 7.51
C ASP A 71 -3.68 -7.24 6.74
N TYR A 72 -3.40 -6.62 5.59
CA TYR A 72 -2.22 -6.90 4.79
C TYR A 72 -0.92 -6.73 5.59
N ILE A 73 -0.76 -5.59 6.26
CA ILE A 73 0.44 -5.24 7.03
C ILE A 73 0.66 -6.22 8.18
N ALA A 74 -0.37 -6.64 8.89
CA ALA A 74 -0.21 -7.60 9.99
C ALA A 74 0.37 -8.94 9.49
N ILE A 75 -0.03 -9.39 8.30
CA ILE A 75 0.49 -10.60 7.66
C ILE A 75 1.96 -10.40 7.27
N GLU A 76 2.28 -9.25 6.67
CA GLU A 76 3.64 -8.87 6.32
C GLU A 76 4.56 -8.75 7.54
N GLN A 77 4.08 -8.17 8.64
CA GLN A 77 4.81 -8.05 9.91
C GLN A 77 5.08 -9.41 10.55
N ALA A 78 4.12 -10.35 10.51
CA ALA A 78 4.37 -11.71 11.00
C ALA A 78 5.45 -12.44 10.19
N ARG A 79 5.60 -12.12 8.90
CA ARG A 79 6.66 -12.67 8.04
C ARG A 79 8.02 -12.01 8.30
N PHE A 80 8.04 -10.69 8.39
CA PHE A 80 9.28 -9.92 8.48
C PHE A 80 9.78 -9.75 9.91
N GLY A 81 8.94 -10.03 10.91
CA GLY A 81 9.25 -9.82 12.32
C GLY A 81 9.76 -8.40 12.56
N ASP A 82 10.84 -8.29 13.34
CA ASP A 82 11.47 -7.02 13.71
C ASP A 82 12.07 -6.24 12.55
N LYS A 83 12.10 -6.80 11.33
CA LYS A 83 12.59 -6.11 10.14
C LYS A 83 11.61 -5.04 9.66
N LEU A 84 10.30 -5.19 9.88
CA LEU A 84 9.29 -4.26 9.40
C LEU A 84 8.59 -3.56 10.57
N THR A 85 8.82 -2.26 10.69
CA THR A 85 8.03 -1.38 11.57
C THR A 85 7.05 -0.58 10.72
N VAL A 86 5.80 -0.48 11.16
CA VAL A 86 4.80 0.37 10.49
C VAL A 86 4.30 1.42 11.47
N ILE A 87 4.30 2.67 11.02
CA ILE A 87 3.78 3.83 11.75
C ILE A 87 2.52 4.30 11.03
N TYR A 88 1.44 4.46 11.79
CA TYR A 88 0.18 5.02 11.31
C TYR A 88 0.04 6.42 11.89
N ASP A 89 -0.05 7.41 11.01
CA ASP A 89 -0.23 8.83 11.32
C ASP A 89 -1.53 9.30 10.64
N ILE A 90 -2.65 8.84 11.18
CA ILE A 90 -3.97 8.94 10.57
C ILE A 90 -4.82 9.84 11.45
N ASP A 91 -5.30 10.94 10.88
CA ASP A 91 -6.30 11.79 11.50
C ASP A 91 -7.66 11.06 11.54
N GLU A 92 -8.22 10.88 12.73
CA GLU A 92 -9.43 10.07 12.95
C GLU A 92 -10.70 10.73 12.38
N GLU A 93 -10.67 12.05 12.26
CA GLU A 93 -11.77 12.87 11.75
C GLU A 93 -11.88 12.83 10.23
N VAL A 94 -10.83 12.38 9.53
CA VAL A 94 -10.85 12.25 8.07
C VAL A 94 -11.94 11.27 7.66
N ASN A 95 -12.89 11.78 6.88
CA ASN A 95 -13.97 11.00 6.30
C ASN A 95 -14.18 11.40 4.85
N CYS A 96 -13.76 10.52 3.93
CA CYS A 96 -13.95 10.73 2.50
C CYS A 96 -14.09 9.40 1.76
N CYS A 97 -14.68 9.45 0.56
CA CYS A 97 -14.66 8.34 -0.37
C CYS A 97 -13.46 8.48 -1.30
N ILE A 98 -12.78 7.36 -1.54
CA ILE A 98 -11.65 7.24 -2.44
C ILE A 98 -11.87 6.08 -3.42
N PRO A 99 -11.27 6.11 -4.63
CA PRO A 99 -11.16 4.93 -5.46
C PRO A 99 -10.55 3.78 -4.67
N SER A 100 -11.10 2.59 -4.80
CA SER A 100 -10.52 1.41 -4.19
C SER A 100 -9.13 1.09 -4.76
N LEU A 101 -8.28 0.47 -3.93
CA LEU A 101 -6.87 0.19 -4.24
C LEU A 101 -6.05 1.44 -4.56
N LEU A 102 -6.39 2.59 -3.97
CA LEU A 102 -5.59 3.80 -4.11
C LEU A 102 -4.34 3.77 -3.22
N ILE A 103 -4.49 3.33 -1.97
CA ILE A 103 -3.41 3.32 -0.96
C ILE A 103 -2.70 1.96 -0.95
N GLN A 104 -3.44 0.87 -1.15
CA GLN A 104 -2.89 -0.50 -1.02
C GLN A 104 -1.65 -0.74 -1.91
N PRO A 105 -1.62 -0.39 -3.21
CA PRO A 105 -0.44 -0.61 -4.05
C PRO A 105 0.80 0.16 -3.58
N LEU A 106 0.62 1.32 -2.95
CA LEU A 106 1.73 2.11 -2.42
C LEU A 106 2.37 1.44 -1.20
N VAL A 107 1.53 0.88 -0.33
CA VAL A 107 1.96 0.11 0.84
C VAL A 107 2.66 -1.18 0.40
N GLU A 108 2.08 -1.92 -0.55
CA GLU A 108 2.70 -3.11 -1.13
C GLU A 108 4.08 -2.77 -1.72
N ASN A 109 4.17 -1.68 -2.47
CA ASN A 109 5.43 -1.21 -3.03
C ASN A 109 6.47 -0.84 -1.95
N ALA A 110 6.05 -0.12 -0.91
CA ALA A 110 6.92 0.26 0.20
C ALA A 110 7.50 -0.96 0.92
N ILE A 111 6.69 -2.00 1.14
CA ILE A 111 7.11 -3.21 1.85
C ILE A 111 7.94 -4.14 0.94
N VAL A 112 7.41 -4.49 -0.23
CA VAL A 112 8.01 -5.49 -1.13
C VAL A 112 9.22 -4.94 -1.88
N HIS A 113 9.19 -3.68 -2.30
CA HIS A 113 10.28 -3.08 -3.05
C HIS A 113 11.15 -2.16 -2.19
N GLY A 114 10.59 -1.48 -1.19
CA GLY A 114 11.37 -0.64 -0.27
C GLY A 114 12.10 -1.47 0.80
N ILE A 115 11.35 -2.18 1.64
CA ILE A 115 11.90 -2.82 2.85
C ILE A 115 12.50 -4.21 2.60
N GLN A 116 11.83 -5.06 1.81
CA GLN A 116 12.24 -6.45 1.61
C GLN A 116 13.70 -6.58 1.11
N PRO A 117 14.21 -5.78 0.15
CA PRO A 117 15.58 -5.91 -0.35
C PRO A 117 16.64 -5.39 0.63
N CYS A 118 16.27 -4.56 1.61
CA CYS A 118 17.21 -4.01 2.59
C CYS A 118 17.70 -5.10 3.57
N LYS A 119 18.96 -5.03 4.01
CA LYS A 119 19.50 -5.98 5.02
C LYS A 119 19.03 -5.67 6.44
N GLY A 120 18.78 -4.40 6.75
CA GLY A 120 18.42 -3.92 8.09
C GLY A 120 16.91 -3.79 8.31
N LYS A 121 16.57 -3.24 9.48
CA LYS A 121 15.20 -2.83 9.82
C LYS A 121 14.75 -1.69 8.91
N GLY A 122 13.47 -1.70 8.57
CA GLY A 122 12.82 -0.69 7.76
C GLY A 122 11.55 -0.18 8.42
N VAL A 123 11.23 1.08 8.16
CA VAL A 123 10.02 1.73 8.64
C VAL A 123 9.18 2.12 7.44
N VAL A 124 7.90 1.78 7.47
CA VAL A 124 6.87 2.30 6.57
C VAL A 124 5.95 3.21 7.37
N THR A 125 5.76 4.44 6.92
CA THR A 125 4.85 5.41 7.52
C THR A 125 3.68 5.65 6.58
N ILE A 126 2.47 5.47 7.08
CA ILE A 126 1.22 5.74 6.37
C ILE A 126 0.58 6.94 7.04
N SER A 127 0.50 8.05 6.32
CA SER A 127 -0.08 9.30 6.80
C SER A 127 -1.35 9.65 6.04
N VAL A 128 -2.39 10.05 6.77
CA VAL A 128 -3.64 10.56 6.23
C VAL A 128 -4.05 11.77 7.06
N ALA A 129 -4.11 12.95 6.43
CA ALA A 129 -4.41 14.19 7.13
C ALA A 129 -5.26 15.13 6.28
N GLU A 130 -6.14 15.89 6.92
CA GLU A 130 -6.83 17.00 6.28
C GLU A 130 -5.86 18.14 5.95
N CYS A 131 -6.15 18.84 4.85
CA CYS A 131 -5.37 19.94 4.28
C CYS A 131 -6.32 20.97 3.67
N GLY A 132 -7.00 21.73 4.52
CA GLY A 132 -8.05 22.65 4.07
C GLY A 132 -9.22 21.85 3.49
N ASN A 133 -9.53 22.04 2.21
CA ASN A 133 -10.57 21.27 1.51
C ASN A 133 -10.03 19.98 0.87
N ARG A 134 -8.88 19.46 1.29
CA ARG A 134 -8.25 18.30 0.67
C ARG A 134 -7.84 17.27 1.70
N VAL A 135 -7.72 16.02 1.28
CA VAL A 135 -7.11 14.97 2.08
C VAL A 135 -5.76 14.61 1.46
N ARG A 136 -4.71 14.68 2.27
CA ARG A 136 -3.37 14.27 1.88
C ARG A 136 -3.12 12.86 2.39
N ILE A 137 -2.79 11.96 1.47
CA ILE A 137 -2.45 10.57 1.73
C ILE A 137 -0.99 10.38 1.33
N ALA A 138 -0.17 9.87 2.24
CA ALA A 138 1.23 9.62 1.98
C ALA A 138 1.67 8.24 2.49
N VAL A 139 2.49 7.57 1.68
CA VAL A 139 3.21 6.36 2.09
C VAL A 139 4.70 6.61 1.91
N ARG A 140 5.45 6.51 3.00
CA ARG A 140 6.90 6.73 3.04
C ARG A 140 7.58 5.48 3.56
N ASP A 141 8.68 5.09 2.95
CA ASP A 141 9.54 4.03 3.45
C ASP A 141 10.99 4.50 3.67
N THR A 142 11.72 3.76 4.49
CA THR A 142 13.17 3.94 4.71
C THR A 142 14.00 2.94 3.90
N GLY A 143 13.45 2.44 2.79
CA GLY A 143 14.11 1.49 1.91
C GLY A 143 15.22 2.12 1.07
N HIS A 144 15.67 1.37 0.05
CA HIS A 144 16.80 1.79 -0.79
C HIS A 144 16.46 2.88 -1.83
N GLY A 145 15.25 3.45 -1.78
CA GLY A 145 14.79 4.46 -2.74
C GLY A 145 14.45 3.90 -4.12
N ILE A 146 13.84 4.73 -4.96
CA ILE A 146 13.44 4.38 -6.32
C ILE A 146 14.55 4.82 -7.29
N ASP A 147 14.87 3.98 -8.28
CA ASP A 147 15.80 4.38 -9.35
C ASP A 147 15.28 5.65 -10.04
N PRO A 148 16.10 6.72 -10.16
CA PRO A 148 15.70 7.97 -10.81
C PRO A 148 15.08 7.77 -12.20
N LYS A 149 15.54 6.77 -12.97
CA LYS A 149 14.98 6.45 -14.30
C LYS A 149 13.55 5.95 -14.23
N VAL A 150 13.16 5.31 -13.14
CA VAL A 150 11.76 4.89 -12.91
C VAL A 150 10.91 6.11 -12.57
N ILE A 151 11.45 7.07 -11.82
CA ILE A 151 10.77 8.34 -11.51
C ILE A 151 10.52 9.12 -12.79
N GLU A 152 11.55 9.33 -13.62
CA GLU A 152 11.44 10.02 -14.91
C GLU A 152 10.37 9.41 -15.82
N ARG A 153 10.31 8.07 -15.90
CA ARG A 153 9.30 7.37 -16.72
C ARG A 153 7.88 7.48 -16.17
N VAL A 154 7.73 7.58 -14.86
CA VAL A 154 6.43 7.80 -14.21
C VAL A 154 5.95 9.22 -14.48
N GLU A 155 6.84 10.21 -14.34
CA GLU A 155 6.55 11.62 -14.66
C GLU A 155 6.24 11.83 -16.14
N ALA A 156 6.91 11.09 -17.04
CA ALA A 156 6.64 11.10 -18.47
C ALA A 156 5.37 10.29 -18.88
N ASN A 157 4.68 9.65 -17.93
CA ASN A 157 3.52 8.79 -18.16
C ASN A 157 3.80 7.58 -19.10
N GLU A 158 5.04 7.09 -19.11
CA GLU A 158 5.54 6.03 -20.01
C GLU A 158 5.57 4.63 -19.36
N MET A 159 4.75 4.42 -18.31
CA MET A 159 4.70 3.16 -17.60
C MET A 159 3.76 2.16 -18.30
N PRO A 160 4.19 0.90 -18.52
CA PRO A 160 3.32 -0.12 -19.09
C PRO A 160 2.12 -0.36 -18.15
N GLY A 161 0.91 -0.42 -18.72
CA GLY A 161 -0.38 -0.43 -18.02
C GLY A 161 -0.62 -1.55 -16.99
N ASN A 162 0.33 -2.48 -16.82
CA ASN A 162 0.31 -3.51 -15.77
C ASN A 162 0.96 -3.08 -14.43
N LYS A 163 1.40 -1.82 -14.30
CA LYS A 163 1.96 -1.27 -13.04
C LYS A 163 1.07 -0.15 -12.50
N ILE A 164 -0.10 -0.54 -12.03
CA ILE A 164 -1.21 0.33 -11.58
C ILE A 164 -0.81 1.22 -10.37
N GLY A 165 0.26 0.92 -9.63
CA GLY A 165 0.62 1.62 -8.39
C GLY A 165 1.52 2.87 -8.51
N LEU A 166 1.67 3.48 -9.69
CA LEU A 166 2.58 4.61 -9.90
C LEU A 166 1.94 5.88 -10.48
N LEU A 167 0.63 5.87 -10.73
CA LEU A 167 -0.06 7.06 -11.24
C LEU A 167 -0.38 7.99 -10.07
N ASN A 168 0.10 9.22 -10.19
CA ASN A 168 -0.42 10.37 -9.45
C ASN A 168 -1.90 10.49 -9.85
N VAL A 169 -2.83 10.01 -9.01
CA VAL A 169 -4.27 10.05 -9.37
C VAL A 169 -4.75 11.49 -9.24
N SER A 170 -4.52 12.29 -10.28
CA SER A 170 -5.23 13.53 -10.55
C SER A 170 -6.40 13.21 -11.48
N SER A 171 -7.51 12.73 -10.93
CA SER A 171 -8.84 12.77 -11.56
C SER A 171 -9.90 12.32 -10.56
N SER A 172 -10.58 13.31 -9.98
CA SER A 172 -11.81 13.26 -9.15
C SER A 172 -11.58 13.57 -7.66
N ARG A 173 -11.84 14.85 -7.33
CA ARG A 173 -11.94 15.49 -6.00
C ARG A 173 -10.82 15.23 -4.98
N GLU A 174 -10.00 16.27 -4.78
CA GLU A 174 -9.44 16.66 -3.47
C GLU A 174 -8.43 15.74 -2.74
N VAL A 175 -7.94 14.64 -3.34
CA VAL A 175 -6.93 13.76 -2.71
C VAL A 175 -5.54 13.95 -3.34
N ILE A 176 -4.53 14.25 -2.52
CA ILE A 176 -3.11 14.29 -2.94
C ILE A 176 -2.43 13.02 -2.45
N VAL A 177 -1.91 12.22 -3.39
CA VAL A 177 -1.18 10.99 -3.11
C VAL A 177 0.32 11.25 -3.25
N TRP A 178 1.08 11.10 -2.18
CA TRP A 178 2.53 11.30 -2.20
C TRP A 178 3.30 10.04 -1.81
N ARG A 179 4.30 9.69 -2.64
CA ARG A 179 5.27 8.62 -2.35
C ARG A 179 6.66 9.22 -2.18
N GLY A 180 7.25 9.03 -1.01
CA GLY A 180 8.53 9.65 -0.66
C GLY A 180 9.77 8.81 -0.97
N ALA A 181 10.85 9.49 -1.37
CA ALA A 181 12.24 9.06 -1.16
C ALA A 181 12.95 10.08 -0.23
N ALA A 182 13.97 9.60 0.48
CA ALA A 182 14.87 10.22 1.47
C ALA A 182 14.74 11.74 1.79
N TYR A 183 14.83 12.05 3.10
CA TYR A 183 14.99 13.37 3.71
C TYR A 183 15.47 14.48 2.74
N PRO A 184 14.74 15.59 2.53
CA PRO A 184 15.39 16.77 1.99
C PRO A 184 16.44 17.23 3.02
N PRO A 185 17.62 17.72 2.59
CA PRO A 185 18.63 18.24 3.51
C PRO A 185 18.03 19.36 4.39
N PRO A 186 18.48 19.51 5.66
CA PRO A 186 17.95 20.52 6.56
C PRO A 186 18.25 21.92 6.00
N GLY A 187 17.23 22.59 5.45
CA GLY A 187 17.38 23.91 4.84
C GLY A 187 16.20 24.40 3.99
N THR A 188 15.29 23.55 3.52
CA THR A 188 14.10 23.99 2.77
C THR A 188 12.98 24.43 3.71
N ARG A 189 13.00 25.71 4.10
CA ARG A 189 11.82 26.42 4.59
C ARG A 189 10.84 26.61 3.42
N ASN A 190 9.56 26.29 3.64
CA ASN A 190 8.37 26.63 2.85
C ASN A 190 8.57 26.99 1.36
N GLY A 191 8.07 26.15 0.44
CA GLY A 191 7.95 26.56 -0.96
C GLY A 191 7.27 25.55 -1.86
N ASN A 192 6.06 25.90 -2.29
CA ASN A 192 5.47 25.63 -3.61
C ASN A 192 5.27 24.16 -4.03
N CYS A 193 4.11 23.60 -3.66
CA CYS A 193 3.44 22.63 -4.54
C CYS A 193 2.80 23.39 -5.72
N VAL A 194 3.61 23.62 -6.75
CA VAL A 194 3.12 23.94 -8.09
C VAL A 194 3.11 22.63 -8.86
N LEU A 195 1.95 22.27 -9.41
CA LEU A 195 1.87 21.87 -10.81
C LEU A 195 0.53 22.43 -11.32
N HIS A 196 0.67 23.46 -12.15
CA HIS A 196 -0.41 24.16 -12.83
C HIS A 196 -0.91 23.36 -14.03
N SER A 197 -2.23 23.50 -14.26
CA SER A 197 -3.07 23.20 -15.44
C SER A 197 -3.11 21.76 -15.94
#